data_AF-A0A6P1Z9J0-F1
#
_entry.id   AF-A0A6P1Z9J0-F1
#
_cell.length_a   1.000
_cell.length_b   1.000
_cell.length_c   1.000
_cell.angle_alpha   90.00
_cell.angle_beta   90.00
_cell.angle_gamma   90.00
#
_symmetry.space_group_name_H-M   'P 1'
#
loop_
_entity.id
_entity.type
_entity.pdbx_description
1 polymer ?
#
loop_
_entity_poly.entity_id
_entity_poly.type
_entity_poly.pdbx_seq_one_letter_code
_entity_poly.pdbx_strand_id
1 'polypeptide(L)' 'MVIRCWCARGSIPVSGGEYLRSCVDTTCIEIRPSADDILIVDAGTGIRRLGNASLAEGRHNFRLIFTHAHVD' A
#
# COMPACT_ATOMS: atom_id res chain seq x y z
N MET A 1 -1.81 1.67 -17.38
CA MET A 1 -2.14 2.04 -16.00
C MET A 1 -2.35 0.77 -15.18
N VAL A 2 -1.65 0.62 -14.06
CA VAL A 2 -1.79 -0.50 -13.13
C VAL A 2 -2.25 0.03 -11.78
N ILE A 3 -3.21 -0.64 -11.16
CA ILE A 3 -3.65 -0.37 -9.78
C ILE A 3 -3.39 -1.62 -8.97
N ARG A 4 -2.65 -1.48 -7.88
CA ARG A 4 -2.33 -2.56 -6.95
C ARG A 4 -2.82 -2.22 -5.56
N CYS A 5 -3.67 -3.08 -5.01
CA CYS A 5 -4.00 -3.05 -3.59
C CYS A 5 -2.92 -3.82 -2.84
N TRP A 6 -2.12 -3.12 -2.04
CA TRP A 6 -1.19 -3.77 -1.12
C TRP A 6 -1.93 -4.42 0.03
N CYS A 7 -3.04 -3.78 0.45
CA CYS A 7 -4.07 -4.38 1.27
C CYS A 7 -5.36 -3.56 1.28
N ALA A 8 -6.41 -4.12 1.87
CA ALA A 8 -7.73 -3.51 1.96
C ALA A 8 -8.50 -3.88 3.25
N ARG A 9 -7.82 -4.22 4.35
CA ARG A 9 -8.53 -4.31 5.63
C ARG A 9 -8.88 -2.90 6.11
N GLY A 10 -9.93 -2.84 6.95
CA GLY A 10 -10.24 -1.63 7.71
C GLY A 10 -9.17 -1.36 8.78
N SER A 11 -9.56 -0.69 9.85
CA SER A 11 -8.57 0.00 10.69
C SER A 11 -7.60 -0.85 11.51
N ILE A 12 -7.78 -2.18 11.51
CA ILE A 12 -7.01 -3.09 12.34
C ILE A 12 -6.38 -4.19 11.46
N PRO A 13 -5.04 -4.25 11.36
CA PRO A 13 -4.35 -5.33 10.68
C PRO A 13 -4.45 -6.61 11.51
N VAL A 14 -4.18 -7.75 10.87
CA VAL A 14 -4.09 -9.05 11.55
C VAL A 14 -2.72 -9.67 11.37
N SER A 15 -2.37 -10.61 12.23
CA SER A 15 -1.16 -11.40 12.11
C SER A 15 -1.47 -12.84 12.52
N GLY A 16 -0.81 -13.81 11.90
CA GLY A 16 -1.11 -15.23 12.07
C GLY A 16 -1.06 -15.98 10.75
N GLY A 17 -0.62 -17.24 10.80
CA GLY A 17 -0.48 -18.09 9.63
C GLY A 17 -1.82 -18.37 8.93
N GLU A 18 -2.90 -18.41 9.70
CA GLU A 18 -4.28 -18.61 9.24
C GLU A 18 -4.78 -17.48 8.33
N TYR A 19 -4.21 -16.28 8.45
CA TYR A 19 -4.63 -15.10 7.67
C TYR A 19 -3.83 -14.92 6.38
N LEU A 20 -2.77 -15.70 6.14
CA LEU A 20 -1.85 -15.52 5.00
C LEU A 20 -2.48 -15.77 3.62
N ARG A 21 -3.65 -16.43 3.55
CA ARG A 21 -4.40 -16.58 2.30
C ARG A 21 -4.97 -15.26 1.78
N SER A 22 -5.20 -14.32 2.68
CA SER A 22 -5.77 -13.01 2.38
C SER A 22 -4.81 -11.93 2.82
N CYS A 23 -5.13 -10.70 2.45
CA CYS A 23 -4.30 -9.59 2.87
C CYS A 23 -4.50 -9.27 4.37
N VAL A 24 -3.40 -8.99 5.07
CA VAL A 24 -3.34 -8.86 6.54
C VAL A 24 -3.15 -7.43 7.02
N ASP A 25 -2.72 -6.54 6.14
CA ASP A 25 -2.44 -5.13 6.40
C ASP A 25 -3.70 -4.24 6.28
N THR A 26 -3.63 -2.99 6.73
CA THR A 26 -4.69 -1.99 6.48
C THR A 26 -4.50 -1.35 5.09
N THR A 27 -5.47 -0.54 4.68
CA THR A 27 -5.60 -0.06 3.30
C THR A 27 -4.37 0.72 2.81
N CYS A 28 -3.86 0.32 1.64
CA CYS A 28 -2.83 1.07 0.91
C CYS A 28 -2.91 0.68 -0.57
N ILE A 29 -3.06 1.68 -1.44
CA ILE A 29 -3.23 1.49 -2.88
C ILE A 29 -2.08 2.18 -3.62
N GLU A 30 -1.47 1.43 -4.54
CA GLU A 30 -0.51 1.94 -5.51
C GLU A 30 -1.19 2.09 -6.87
N ILE A 31 -1.03 3.26 -7.47
CA ILE A 31 -1.48 3.56 -8.83
C ILE A 31 -0.25 3.95 -9.65
N ARG A 32 -0.01 3.21 -10.73
CA ARG A 32 1.04 3.47 -11.72
C ARG A 32 0.40 3.92 -13.04
N PRO A 33 0.24 5.24 -13.26
CA PRO A 33 -0.28 5.75 -14.52
C PRO A 33 0.73 5.59 -15.67
N SER A 34 2.02 5.77 -15.38
CA SER A 34 3.17 5.61 -16.29
C SER A 34 4.24 4.71 -15.64
N ALA A 35 5.34 4.45 -16.35
CA ALA A 35 6.42 3.62 -15.82
C ALA A 35 7.21 4.28 -14.68
N ASP A 36 7.23 5.61 -14.57
CA ASP A 36 8.04 6.33 -13.57
C ASP A 36 7.21 6.96 -12.44
N ASP A 37 5.91 7.18 -12.66
CA ASP A 37 5.03 7.76 -11.65
C ASP A 37 4.46 6.71 -10.70
N ILE A 38 4.58 6.97 -9.40
CA ILE A 38 3.85 6.25 -8.35
C ILE A 38 2.98 7.22 -7.58
N LEU A 39 1.67 6.98 -7.64
CA LEU A 39 0.69 7.57 -6.75
C LEU A 39 0.29 6.54 -5.69
N ILE A 40 0.42 6.91 -4.43
CA ILE A 40 -0.03 6.15 -3.27
C ILE A 40 -1.31 6.81 -2.75
N VAL A 41 -2.36 6.01 -2.58
CA VAL A 41 -3.61 6.42 -1.92
C VAL A 41 -3.68 5.72 -0.58
N ASP A 42 -3.69 6.52 0.47
CA ASP A 42 -3.59 6.14 1.88
C ASP A 42 -2.31 5.39 2.27
N ALA A 43 -1.96 5.52 3.55
CA ALA A 43 -0.69 5.07 4.10
C ALA A 43 -0.86 4.14 5.30
N GLY A 44 -1.87 3.27 5.26
CA GLY A 44 -2.03 2.23 6.28
C GLY A 44 -0.86 1.24 6.29
N THR A 45 -0.89 0.22 7.14
CA THR A 45 0.23 -0.72 7.36
C THR A 45 0.71 -1.41 6.08
N GLY A 46 -0.12 -1.48 5.03
CA GLY A 46 0.25 -1.97 3.70
C GLY A 46 1.36 -1.16 3.04
N ILE A 47 1.55 0.12 3.43
CA ILE A 47 2.59 1.01 2.90
C ILE A 47 3.99 0.45 3.12
N ARG A 48 4.20 -0.36 4.17
CA ARG A 48 5.50 -0.96 4.44
C ARG A 48 5.91 -1.97 3.36
N ARG A 49 4.95 -2.75 2.85
CA ARG A 49 5.21 -3.69 1.73
C ARG A 49 5.41 -2.95 0.43
N LEU A 50 4.59 -1.92 0.17
CA LEU A 50 4.74 -1.02 -0.97
C LEU A 50 6.13 -0.41 -1.00
N GLY A 51 6.58 0.17 0.12
CA GLY A 51 7.88 0.80 0.25
C GLY A 51 9.01 -0.20 -0.02
N ASN A 52 8.98 -1.38 0.60
CA ASN A 52 9.99 -2.42 0.35
C ASN A 52 10.08 -2.84 -1.11
N ALA A 53 8.94 -3.04 -1.78
CA ALA A 53 8.92 -3.39 -3.20
C ALA A 53 9.40 -2.24 -4.08
N SER A 54 9.01 -1.01 -3.76
CA SER A 54 9.44 0.18 -4.51
C SER A 54 10.94 0.43 -4.37
N LEU A 55 11.51 0.24 -3.19
CA LEU A 55 12.95 0.31 -2.94
C LEU A 55 13.71 -0.76 -3.71
N ALA A 56 13.20 -1.99 -3.77
CA ALA A 56 13.79 -3.07 -4.58
C ALA A 56 13.76 -2.76 -6.09
N GLU A 57 12.80 -1.94 -6.54
CA GLU A 57 12.72 -1.42 -7.91
C GLU A 57 13.57 -0.15 -8.14
N GLY A 58 14.29 0.36 -7.14
CA GLY A 58 15.09 1.59 -7.25
C GLY A 58 14.24 2.87 -7.33
N ARG A 59 13.02 2.85 -6.80
CA ARG A 59 12.08 3.97 -6.86
C ARG A 59 12.05 4.73 -5.55
N HIS A 60 12.16 6.05 -5.66
CA HIS A 60 12.27 6.94 -4.49
C HIS A 60 11.31 8.14 -4.54
N ASN A 61 10.62 8.35 -5.67
CA ASN A 61 9.71 9.46 -5.87
C ASN A 61 8.27 8.96 -5.80
N PHE A 62 7.49 9.52 -4.87
CA PHE A 62 6.12 9.12 -4.63
C PHE A 62 5.23 10.36 -4.49
N ARG A 63 4.01 10.27 -5.02
CA ARG A 63 2.92 11.19 -4.69
C ARG A 63 2.02 10.48 -3.70
N LEU A 64 1.75 11.09 -2.55
CA LEU A 64 0.88 10.52 -1.53
C LEU A 64 -0.38 11.38 -1.41
N ILE A 65 -1.54 10.73 -1.44
CA ILE A 65 -2.83 11.37 -1.19
C ILE A 65 -3.52 10.61 -0.05
N PHE A 66 -4.02 11.36 0.91
CA PHE A 66 -4.85 10.84 2.00
C PHE A 66 -6.32 11.07 1.69
N THR A 67 -7.14 10.03 1.80
CA THR A 67 -8.60 10.14 1.69
C THR A 67 -9.19 10.80 2.94
N HIS A 68 -8.63 10.51 4.11
CA HIS A 68 -8.97 11.06 5.42
C HIS A 68 -7.80 10.82 6.40
N ALA A 69 -7.95 11.25 7.64
CA ALA A 69 -6.88 11.23 8.65
C ALA A 69 -7.20 10.30 9.83
N HIS A 70 -7.72 9.10 9.55
CA HIS A 70 -7.66 8.02 10.53
C HIS A 70 -6.23 7.46 10.61
N VAL A 71 -5.95 6.75 11.70
CA VAL A 71 -4.59 6.25 12.03
C VAL A 71 -4.26 4.93 11.35
N ASP A 72 -5.26 4.28 10.76
CA ASP A 72 -5.13 2.94 10.21
C ASP A 72 -4.10 2.78 9.12
#